data_AF-A0A944JS03-F1
#
_entry.id   AF-A0A944JS03-F1
#
_cell.length_a   1.000
_cell.length_b   1.000
_cell.length_c   1.000
_cell.angle_alpha   90.00
_cell.angle_beta   90.00
_cell.angle_gamma   90.00
#
_symmetry.space_group_name_H-M   'P 1'
#
loop_
_entity.id
_entity.type
_entity.pdbx_description
1 polymer ?
#
loop_
_entity_poly.entity_id
_entity_poly.type
_entity_poly.pdbx_seq_one_letter_code
_entity_poly.pdbx_strand_id
1 'polypeptide(L)'
;MSSRIDGDKSGQVPKRVRRILSGPRPESVPGLVGTAVTIVGLLDIAAGVFPRFRHSRIHAVTEVLPGSVGPFAAALAISSGVLLLLLAHGLKRHKRRAWRAAVLLLPAGAAAQFAYRHSLIGVVIAAVLFGLLLRHQGEFKALPDPRSRWKALANFVLMSAGSIGLGLVIVNVHPSKVVGDPGLYEQITHVVYGLFGFEGPVDYVGQVSWTVGYSLGALGMLTALTTIYLAFRPEHPAARLTADDEAKLRELLAKHGGRDSLGHFALRRDKAVVFSPSGKAAVTYRVVSGVMLASGDPVGDVEAWPGAIERFMEEAKAHSWTPAVMGCSETGGEVWTRETGLDALELGDEAIVDVKDFSLSGRAMRNVRQMVKRIERNGYTTKVRRVSELTELELEQVRGAAEAWRGTDTERGFSMALGRVGDPGDGDCFIATAHRVEEGDTSPFGDLKAVLHFVPWGADGMSLELMRRDRAADPGMNELLIVASLEAAPALKIEKVSLNFAMFRSALARGEKIGAGPVLRMWRGLLVFLSRWFQIESLYKFNAKFRPRWEPRFVVFRTTRDLPRIGFAAMQAEGFVTLALPRLFAGRRRPKPVRTCAHTDSHTTAKVPAQAEREVQVA
;
A
#
# COMPACT_ATOMS: atom_id res chain seq x y z
N MET A 1 19.73 70.27 10.37
CA MET A 1 19.34 69.90 11.75
C MET A 1 18.01 69.18 11.65
N SER A 2 17.79 67.92 12.00
CA SER A 2 18.41 67.02 12.97
C SER A 2 18.25 65.58 12.47
N SER A 3 19.35 64.83 12.34
CA SER A 3 19.33 63.37 12.23
C SER A 3 19.40 62.77 13.63
N ARG A 4 18.46 61.89 13.98
CA ARG A 4 18.62 60.87 15.05
C ARG A 4 18.13 59.57 14.42
N ILE A 5 19.03 58.71 13.94
CA ILE A 5 19.55 57.55 14.67
C ILE A 5 18.43 56.86 15.47
N ASP A 6 17.70 55.98 14.79
CA ASP A 6 17.22 54.73 15.38
C ASP A 6 17.75 53.58 14.53
N GLY A 7 19.07 53.45 14.58
CA GLY A 7 19.76 52.24 14.19
C GLY A 7 19.46 51.13 15.19
N ASP A 8 19.00 50.02 14.66
CA ASP A 8 19.39 48.68 15.07
C ASP A 8 19.20 48.29 16.55
N LYS A 9 17.95 48.02 16.94
CA LYS A 9 17.62 47.15 18.08
C LYS A 9 16.98 45.82 17.65
N SER A 10 17.24 45.38 16.41
CA SER A 10 16.71 44.09 15.91
C SER A 10 17.70 42.93 16.04
N GLY A 11 18.97 43.23 16.37
CA GLY A 11 20.05 42.24 16.53
C GLY A 11 20.24 41.65 17.94
N GLN A 12 19.58 42.18 18.99
CA GLN A 12 19.80 41.75 20.39
C GLN A 12 18.81 40.69 20.91
N VAL A 13 18.08 40.01 20.04
CA VAL A 13 17.27 38.84 20.44
C VAL A 13 18.06 37.58 20.06
N PRO A 14 18.54 36.79 21.04
CA PRO A 14 19.28 35.56 20.75
C PRO A 14 18.51 34.70 19.74
N LYS A 15 19.18 34.07 18.77
CA LYS A 15 18.53 33.19 17.76
C LYS A 15 17.59 32.15 18.41
N ARG A 16 17.88 31.73 19.66
CA ARG A 16 16.98 30.89 20.49
C ARG A 16 15.65 31.56 20.81
N VAL A 17 15.63 32.83 21.21
CA VAL A 17 14.43 33.59 21.58
C VAL A 17 13.56 33.88 20.34
N ARG A 18 14.19 34.17 19.19
CA ARG A 18 13.48 34.27 17.90
C ARG A 18 12.80 32.95 17.51
N ARG A 19 13.43 31.81 17.79
CA ARG A 19 12.91 30.45 17.55
C ARG A 19 11.75 30.07 18.49
N ILE A 20 11.79 30.55 19.73
CA ILE A 20 10.72 30.35 20.72
C ILE A 20 9.48 31.19 20.34
N LEU A 21 9.69 32.43 19.85
CA LEU A 21 8.60 33.31 19.41
C LEU A 21 8.02 32.93 18.04
N SER A 22 8.81 32.35 17.12
CA SER A 22 8.34 31.94 15.79
C SER A 22 7.58 30.61 15.78
N GLY A 23 7.60 29.86 16.90
CA GLY A 23 7.02 28.52 17.00
C GLY A 23 7.74 27.47 16.14
N PRO A 24 7.33 26.19 16.24
CA PRO A 24 7.83 25.11 15.39
C PRO A 24 7.56 25.37 13.90
N ARG A 25 8.42 24.82 13.02
CA ARG A 25 8.20 24.90 11.56
C ARG A 25 6.83 24.29 11.23
N PRO A 26 6.00 24.90 10.37
CA PRO A 26 4.64 24.42 10.07
C PRO A 26 4.59 22.93 9.70
N GLU A 27 5.50 22.49 8.84
CA GLU A 27 5.70 21.10 8.40
C GLU A 27 5.98 20.09 9.54
N SER A 28 6.56 20.55 10.66
CA SER A 28 6.87 19.70 11.82
C SER A 28 5.74 19.62 12.84
N VAL A 29 4.75 20.52 12.78
CA VAL A 29 3.68 20.63 13.77
C VAL A 29 2.81 19.37 13.84
N PRO A 30 2.36 18.78 12.73
CA PRO A 30 1.55 17.56 12.78
C PRO A 30 2.30 16.37 13.40
N GLY A 31 3.62 16.29 13.16
CA GLY A 31 4.50 15.29 13.77
C GLY A 31 4.70 15.51 15.27
N LEU A 32 4.95 16.75 15.70
CA LEU A 32 5.13 17.13 17.10
C LEU A 32 3.85 16.94 17.91
N VAL A 33 2.74 17.54 17.47
CA VAL A 33 1.44 17.43 18.15
C VAL A 33 1.00 15.98 18.19
N GLY A 34 1.10 15.26 17.07
CA GLY A 34 0.78 13.84 17.05
C GLY A 34 1.65 13.01 17.99
N THR A 35 2.93 13.35 18.18
CA THR A 35 3.80 12.64 19.14
C THR A 35 3.44 12.96 20.58
N ALA A 36 3.13 14.22 20.90
CA ALA A 36 2.63 14.58 22.22
C ALA A 36 1.32 13.85 22.55
N VAL A 37 0.36 13.83 21.62
CA VAL A 37 -0.90 13.08 21.78
C VAL A 37 -0.63 11.56 21.90
N THR A 38 0.39 11.03 21.22
CA THR A 38 0.80 9.62 21.38
C THR A 38 1.26 9.34 22.82
N ILE A 39 2.11 10.20 23.37
CA ILE A 39 2.64 10.05 24.74
C ILE A 39 1.50 10.10 25.75
N VAL A 40 0.61 11.09 25.64
CA VAL A 40 -0.57 11.21 26.51
C VAL A 40 -1.44 9.94 26.40
N GLY A 41 -1.72 9.46 25.18
CA GLY A 41 -2.50 8.24 24.99
C GLY A 41 -1.85 6.98 25.59
N LEU A 42 -0.52 6.85 25.52
CA LEU A 42 0.21 5.75 26.17
C LEU A 42 0.16 5.84 27.70
N LEU A 43 0.24 7.05 28.26
CA LEU A 43 0.12 7.27 29.70
C LEU A 43 -1.28 6.93 30.21
N ASP A 44 -2.33 7.31 29.47
CA ASP A 44 -3.72 6.94 29.76
C ASP A 44 -3.93 5.42 29.78
N ILE A 45 -3.36 4.70 28.79
CA ILE A 45 -3.40 3.23 28.76
C ILE A 45 -2.62 2.64 29.95
N ALA A 46 -1.42 3.16 30.24
CA ALA A 46 -0.61 2.67 31.35
C ALA A 46 -1.30 2.87 32.70
N ALA A 47 -1.97 4.01 32.92
CA ALA A 47 -2.75 4.30 34.12
C ALA A 47 -3.97 3.36 34.27
N GLY A 48 -4.58 2.99 33.14
CA GLY A 48 -5.65 2.00 33.10
C GLY A 48 -5.18 0.57 33.40
N VAL A 49 -4.07 0.13 32.79
CA VAL A 49 -3.57 -1.25 32.86
C VAL A 49 -2.80 -1.55 34.16
N PHE A 50 -2.05 -0.59 34.71
CA PHE A 50 -1.16 -0.84 35.85
C PHE A 50 -1.67 -0.12 37.12
N PRO A 51 -2.27 -0.85 38.07
CA PRO A 51 -2.74 -0.28 39.33
C PRO A 51 -1.61 0.35 40.17
N ARG A 52 -0.35 -0.14 40.03
CA ARG A 52 0.81 0.39 40.76
C ARG A 52 1.25 1.80 40.32
N PHE A 53 0.94 2.20 39.09
CA PHE A 53 1.12 3.60 38.66
C PHE A 53 0.12 4.55 39.36
N ARG A 54 -0.95 4.01 39.95
CA ARG A 54 -1.96 4.75 40.74
C ARG A 54 -1.53 5.06 42.18
N HIS A 55 -0.31 4.68 42.58
CA HIS A 55 0.20 4.86 43.95
C HIS A 55 1.66 5.36 44.04
N SER A 56 2.27 5.76 42.91
CA SER A 56 3.68 6.18 42.82
C SER A 56 3.84 7.71 42.82
N ARG A 57 5.01 8.22 43.28
CA ARG A 57 5.39 9.66 43.27
C ARG A 57 5.46 10.30 41.86
N ILE A 58 5.29 9.52 40.79
CA ILE A 58 5.09 10.01 39.42
C ILE A 58 3.67 10.63 39.23
N HIS A 59 2.82 10.58 40.26
CA HIS A 59 1.49 11.20 40.25
C HIS A 59 1.46 12.70 39.96
N ALA A 60 2.54 13.44 40.19
CA ALA A 60 2.60 14.85 39.81
C ALA A 60 2.54 15.07 38.28
N VAL A 61 2.79 14.02 37.47
CA VAL A 61 2.74 14.06 35.99
C VAL A 61 1.54 13.29 35.44
N THR A 62 0.97 12.35 36.19
CA THR A 62 -0.21 11.55 35.81
C THR A 62 -1.29 11.61 36.88
N GLU A 63 -1.81 12.82 37.11
CA GLU A 63 -2.93 13.13 38.01
C GLU A 63 -4.30 12.79 37.36
N VAL A 64 -4.39 11.60 36.75
CA VAL A 64 -5.49 11.22 35.84
C VAL A 64 -6.20 9.97 36.39
N LEU A 65 -7.29 10.12 37.17
CA LEU A 65 -8.57 9.37 37.09
C LEU A 65 -9.65 9.76 38.17
N PRO A 66 -10.96 9.89 37.83
CA PRO A 66 -11.93 10.63 38.64
C PRO A 66 -12.30 9.83 39.88
N GLY A 67 -12.90 10.48 40.87
CA GLY A 67 -13.38 9.88 42.10
C GLY A 67 -14.34 8.70 41.86
N SER A 68 -13.77 7.52 41.68
CA SER A 68 -14.26 6.21 42.10
C SER A 68 -13.05 5.27 41.96
N VAL A 69 -12.70 4.60 43.05
CA VAL A 69 -11.57 3.67 43.10
C VAL A 69 -12.00 2.36 42.43
N GLY A 70 -12.22 2.43 41.10
CA GLY A 70 -13.03 1.44 40.39
C GLY A 70 -12.48 1.02 39.01
N PRO A 71 -12.80 -0.19 38.55
CA PRO A 71 -12.53 -0.70 37.21
C PRO A 71 -13.09 0.15 36.05
N PHE A 72 -14.17 0.90 36.28
CA PHE A 72 -14.75 1.81 35.29
C PHE A 72 -13.80 2.96 34.91
N ALA A 73 -13.11 3.53 35.89
CA ALA A 73 -12.10 4.54 35.66
C ALA A 73 -10.93 3.97 34.81
N ALA A 74 -10.56 2.71 35.05
CA ALA A 74 -9.56 2.03 34.23
C ALA A 74 -10.02 1.84 32.77
N ALA A 75 -11.26 1.40 32.54
CA ALA A 75 -11.80 1.22 31.19
C ALA A 75 -11.89 2.54 30.40
N LEU A 76 -12.29 3.63 31.06
CA LEU A 76 -12.31 4.97 30.46
C LEU A 76 -10.91 5.48 30.13
N ALA A 77 -9.91 5.26 31.00
CA ALA A 77 -8.52 5.61 30.73
C ALA A 77 -7.97 4.87 29.50
N ILE A 78 -8.17 3.55 29.42
CA ILE A 78 -7.69 2.77 28.27
C ILE A 78 -8.42 3.20 26.99
N SER A 79 -9.74 3.44 27.06
CA SER A 79 -10.54 3.87 25.91
C SER A 79 -10.12 5.25 25.39
N SER A 80 -9.95 6.22 26.31
CA SER A 80 -9.40 7.56 26.02
C SER A 80 -8.02 7.44 25.39
N GLY A 81 -7.13 6.65 26.00
CA GLY A 81 -5.76 6.50 25.53
C GLY A 81 -5.68 5.90 24.12
N VAL A 82 -6.49 4.88 23.81
CA VAL A 82 -6.53 4.33 22.47
C VAL A 82 -7.16 5.30 21.45
N LEU A 83 -8.20 6.06 21.84
CA LEU A 83 -8.75 7.12 20.98
C LEU A 83 -7.69 8.19 20.67
N LEU A 84 -6.91 8.60 21.67
CA LEU A 84 -5.80 9.54 21.50
C LEU A 84 -4.70 8.96 20.60
N LEU A 85 -4.36 7.66 20.72
CA LEU A 85 -3.42 7.01 19.79
C LEU A 85 -3.91 7.01 18.34
N LEU A 86 -5.21 6.75 18.12
CA LEU A 86 -5.82 6.76 16.79
C LEU A 86 -5.87 8.18 16.21
N LEU A 87 -6.18 9.18 17.04
CA LEU A 87 -6.14 10.60 16.68
C LEU A 87 -4.71 11.06 16.39
N ALA A 88 -3.75 10.69 17.23
CA ALA A 88 -2.33 10.97 17.04
C ALA A 88 -1.84 10.45 15.70
N HIS A 89 -2.22 9.22 15.33
CA HIS A 89 -1.91 8.67 14.01
C HIS A 89 -2.53 9.50 12.89
N GLY A 90 -3.81 9.88 13.02
CA GLY A 90 -4.49 10.73 12.04
C GLY A 90 -3.88 12.15 11.91
N LEU A 91 -3.45 12.74 13.03
CA LEU A 91 -2.79 14.04 13.09
C LEU A 91 -1.41 14.00 12.42
N LYS A 92 -0.59 12.97 12.71
CA LYS A 92 0.69 12.74 12.01
C LYS A 92 0.52 12.59 10.50
N ARG A 93 -0.68 12.22 10.05
CA ARG A 93 -1.07 12.09 8.64
C ARG A 93 -1.78 13.31 8.09
N HIS A 94 -1.75 14.45 8.78
CA HIS A 94 -2.36 15.69 8.31
C HIS A 94 -3.87 15.55 8.01
N LYS A 95 -4.57 14.57 8.64
CA LYS A 95 -5.97 14.29 8.34
C LYS A 95 -6.87 15.36 8.95
N ARG A 96 -7.68 16.03 8.11
CA ARG A 96 -8.62 17.06 8.55
C ARG A 96 -9.64 16.57 9.58
N ARG A 97 -10.07 15.31 9.50
CA ARG A 97 -11.00 14.71 10.49
C ARG A 97 -10.35 14.52 11.85
N ALA A 98 -9.10 14.06 11.88
CA ALA A 98 -8.35 13.91 13.14
C ALA A 98 -8.10 15.27 13.79
N TRP A 99 -7.80 16.30 12.97
CA TRP A 99 -7.73 17.68 13.44
C TRP A 99 -9.05 18.16 14.05
N ARG A 100 -10.19 18.00 13.36
CA ARG A 100 -11.51 18.39 13.91
C ARG A 100 -11.83 17.67 15.21
N ALA A 101 -11.61 16.37 15.27
CA ALA A 101 -11.83 15.58 16.47
C ALA A 101 -10.92 16.04 17.62
N ALA A 102 -9.63 16.30 17.36
CA ALA A 102 -8.70 16.82 18.37
C ALA A 102 -9.08 18.23 18.85
N VAL A 103 -9.52 19.12 17.95
CA VAL A 103 -9.99 20.47 18.28
C VAL A 103 -11.27 20.42 19.13
N LEU A 104 -12.13 19.43 18.97
CA LEU A 104 -13.31 19.24 19.82
C LEU A 104 -12.98 18.56 21.16
N LEU A 105 -12.14 17.53 21.14
CA LEU A 105 -11.86 16.70 22.31
C LEU A 105 -10.87 17.33 23.29
N LEU A 106 -9.88 18.12 22.82
CA LEU A 106 -8.89 18.73 23.71
C LEU A 106 -9.52 19.76 24.67
N PRO A 107 -10.40 20.68 24.24
CA PRO A 107 -11.08 21.60 25.16
C PRO A 107 -12.05 20.87 26.10
N ALA A 108 -12.80 19.89 25.60
CA ALA A 108 -13.70 19.09 26.42
C ALA A 108 -12.94 18.30 27.50
N GLY A 109 -11.80 17.71 27.12
CA GLY A 109 -10.89 17.04 28.05
C GLY A 109 -10.28 17.99 29.07
N ALA A 110 -9.84 19.19 28.65
CA ALA A 110 -9.32 20.21 29.55
C ALA A 110 -10.38 20.69 30.56
N ALA A 111 -11.61 20.91 30.11
CA ALA A 111 -12.74 21.29 30.97
C ALA A 111 -13.06 20.18 31.98
N ALA A 112 -13.08 18.92 31.55
CA ALA A 112 -13.27 17.78 32.45
C ALA A 112 -12.12 17.65 33.46
N GLN A 113 -10.86 17.83 33.04
CA GLN A 113 -9.71 17.82 33.95
C GLN A 113 -9.77 18.93 34.99
N PHE A 114 -10.23 20.12 34.60
CA PHE A 114 -10.39 21.24 35.51
C PHE A 114 -11.56 21.03 36.48
N ALA A 115 -12.74 20.67 35.96
CA ALA A 115 -13.97 20.54 36.74
C ALA A 115 -13.92 19.39 37.77
N TYR A 116 -13.31 18.26 37.41
CA TYR A 116 -13.27 17.08 38.28
C TYR A 116 -11.97 16.94 39.10
N ARG A 117 -10.90 17.71 38.79
CA ARG A 117 -9.58 17.50 39.43
C ARG A 117 -8.79 18.76 39.78
N HIS A 118 -9.18 19.92 39.29
CA HIS A 118 -8.41 21.15 39.44
C HIS A 118 -6.94 21.06 38.93
N SER A 119 -6.65 20.19 37.96
CA SER A 119 -5.28 20.03 37.43
C SER A 119 -4.91 21.16 36.46
N LEU A 120 -4.03 22.06 36.89
CA LEU A 120 -3.58 23.20 36.07
C LEU A 120 -2.62 22.77 34.96
N ILE A 121 -1.76 21.77 35.21
CA ILE A 121 -0.76 21.30 34.24
C ILE A 121 -1.44 20.67 33.01
N GLY A 122 -2.46 19.83 33.23
CA GLY A 122 -3.21 19.21 32.14
C GLY A 122 -3.93 20.21 31.24
N VAL A 123 -4.54 21.23 31.84
CA VAL A 123 -5.20 22.34 31.13
C VAL A 123 -4.19 23.13 30.30
N VAL A 124 -3.01 23.44 30.84
CA VAL A 124 -1.96 24.17 30.12
C VAL A 124 -1.45 23.36 28.91
N ILE A 125 -1.18 22.06 29.08
CA ILE A 125 -0.74 21.20 27.97
C ILE A 125 -1.81 21.12 26.89
N ALA A 126 -3.07 20.91 27.26
CA ALA A 126 -4.19 20.87 26.32
C ALA A 126 -4.37 22.20 25.58
N ALA A 127 -4.25 23.33 26.28
CA ALA A 127 -4.35 24.67 25.70
C ALA A 127 -3.20 24.95 24.71
N VAL A 128 -1.96 24.53 25.02
CA VAL A 128 -0.81 24.67 24.11
C VAL A 128 -1.02 23.83 22.85
N LEU A 129 -1.42 22.55 22.99
CA LEU A 129 -1.70 21.67 21.85
C LEU A 129 -2.86 22.20 21.00
N PHE A 130 -3.92 22.69 21.64
CA PHE A 130 -5.06 23.32 20.97
C PHE A 130 -4.65 24.57 20.21
N GLY A 131 -3.86 25.46 20.82
CA GLY A 131 -3.33 26.66 20.17
C GLY A 131 -2.45 26.33 18.95
N LEU A 132 -1.60 25.30 19.04
CA LEU A 132 -0.81 24.81 17.90
C LEU A 132 -1.69 24.25 16.78
N LEU A 133 -2.73 23.49 17.10
CA LEU A 133 -3.67 22.95 16.12
C LEU A 133 -4.45 24.05 15.40
N LEU A 134 -4.90 25.09 16.11
CA LEU A 134 -5.60 26.23 15.50
C LEU A 134 -4.66 27.07 14.62
N ARG A 135 -3.47 27.40 15.12
CA ARG A 135 -2.48 28.19 14.38
C ARG A 135 -2.06 27.53 13.07
N HIS A 136 -1.91 26.20 13.08
CA HIS A 136 -1.45 25.42 11.93
C HIS A 136 -2.57 24.61 11.25
N GLN A 137 -3.82 25.10 11.30
CA GLN A 137 -4.96 24.44 10.63
C GLN A 137 -4.73 24.19 9.12
N GLY A 138 -3.89 25.02 8.47
CA GLY A 138 -3.54 24.91 7.06
C GLY A 138 -2.75 23.65 6.71
N GLU A 139 -2.11 23.02 7.69
CA GLU A 139 -1.33 21.79 7.52
C GLU A 139 -2.20 20.53 7.49
N PHE A 140 -3.46 20.58 7.96
CA PHE A 140 -4.36 19.42 8.08
C PHE A 140 -5.39 19.36 6.94
N LYS A 141 -4.92 19.39 5.69
CA LYS A 141 -5.78 19.45 4.49
C LYS A 141 -6.01 18.10 3.80
N ALA A 142 -5.51 16.99 4.34
CA ALA A 142 -5.58 15.71 3.63
C ALA A 142 -7.02 15.31 3.29
N LEU A 143 -7.28 15.04 2.01
CA LEU A 143 -8.59 14.67 1.51
C LEU A 143 -9.02 13.30 2.08
N PRO A 144 -10.22 13.19 2.68
CA PRO A 144 -10.72 11.93 3.19
C PRO A 144 -11.26 11.03 2.07
N ASP A 145 -11.06 9.71 2.18
CA ASP A 145 -11.70 8.75 1.28
C ASP A 145 -13.25 8.78 1.49
N PRO A 146 -14.05 9.03 0.43
CA PRO A 146 -15.51 9.06 0.48
C PRO A 146 -16.17 7.75 0.90
N ARG A 147 -15.49 6.59 0.80
CA ARG A 147 -16.09 5.27 1.10
C ARG A 147 -15.93 4.83 2.56
N SER A 148 -14.87 5.27 3.23
CA SER A 148 -14.59 4.96 4.64
C SER A 148 -15.71 5.42 5.58
N ARG A 149 -16.37 6.56 5.29
CA ARG A 149 -17.45 7.10 6.14
C ARG A 149 -18.66 6.16 6.24
N TRP A 150 -19.04 5.52 5.13
CA TRP A 150 -20.22 4.66 5.11
C TRP A 150 -19.91 3.29 5.73
N LYS A 151 -18.67 2.80 5.60
CA LYS A 151 -18.25 1.57 6.27
C LYS A 151 -18.10 1.75 7.77
N ALA A 152 -17.53 2.87 8.22
CA ALA A 152 -17.43 3.19 9.64
C ALA A 152 -18.82 3.39 10.27
N LEU A 153 -19.73 4.09 9.58
CA LEU A 153 -21.11 4.25 10.04
C LEU A 153 -21.86 2.90 10.08
N ALA A 154 -21.74 2.08 9.03
CA ALA A 154 -22.35 0.76 9.00
C ALA A 154 -21.81 -0.14 10.12
N ASN A 155 -20.48 -0.15 10.35
CA ASN A 155 -19.87 -0.87 11.46
C ASN A 155 -20.37 -0.37 12.81
N PHE A 156 -20.45 0.95 13.00
CA PHE A 156 -20.96 1.54 14.23
C PHE A 156 -22.39 1.08 14.52
N VAL A 157 -23.29 1.12 13.52
CA VAL A 157 -24.68 0.69 13.67
C VAL A 157 -24.76 -0.81 13.95
N LEU A 158 -24.05 -1.64 13.17
CA LEU A 158 -24.03 -3.10 13.34
C LEU A 158 -23.47 -3.53 14.69
N MET A 159 -22.34 -2.96 15.09
CA MET A 159 -21.70 -3.28 16.36
C MET A 159 -22.49 -2.74 17.55
N SER A 160 -23.08 -1.55 17.45
CA SER A 160 -23.95 -1.03 18.51
C SER A 160 -25.20 -1.90 18.68
N ALA A 161 -25.86 -2.29 17.59
CA ALA A 161 -27.01 -3.19 17.65
C ALA A 161 -26.64 -4.57 18.23
N GLY A 162 -25.49 -5.13 17.81
CA GLY A 162 -24.96 -6.38 18.36
C GLY A 162 -24.59 -6.28 19.84
N SER A 163 -23.95 -5.19 20.25
CA SER A 163 -23.60 -4.91 21.65
C SER A 163 -24.83 -4.72 22.53
N ILE A 164 -25.88 -4.07 22.02
CA ILE A 164 -27.16 -3.93 22.75
C ILE A 164 -27.83 -5.30 22.89
N GLY A 165 -27.94 -6.07 21.80
CA GLY A 165 -28.55 -7.41 21.83
C GLY A 165 -27.81 -8.37 22.76
N LEU A 166 -26.47 -8.43 22.66
CA LEU A 166 -25.65 -9.25 23.54
C LEU A 166 -25.64 -8.74 24.98
N GLY A 167 -25.70 -7.41 25.17
CA GLY A 167 -25.84 -6.79 26.49
C GLY A 167 -27.14 -7.18 27.17
N LEU A 168 -28.26 -7.22 26.44
CA LEU A 168 -29.54 -7.70 26.95
C LEU A 168 -29.47 -9.18 27.33
N VAL A 169 -28.79 -10.02 26.54
CA VAL A 169 -28.54 -11.43 26.92
C VAL A 169 -27.72 -11.50 28.22
N ILE A 170 -26.64 -10.73 28.35
CA ILE A 170 -25.78 -10.71 29.55
C ILE A 170 -26.59 -10.31 30.80
N VAL A 171 -27.45 -9.29 30.67
CA VAL A 171 -28.33 -8.82 31.74
C VAL A 171 -29.35 -9.90 32.16
N ASN A 172 -29.85 -10.69 31.19
CA ASN A 172 -30.89 -11.70 31.41
C ASN A 172 -30.37 -13.13 31.68
N VAL A 173 -29.07 -13.39 31.59
CA VAL A 173 -28.47 -14.72 31.87
C VAL A 173 -28.44 -15.05 33.37
N HIS A 174 -28.57 -14.05 34.25
CA HIS A 174 -28.53 -14.22 35.71
C HIS A 174 -29.82 -13.76 36.41
N PRO A 175 -31.02 -14.24 36.00
CA PRO A 175 -32.29 -13.71 36.48
C PRO A 175 -32.47 -13.91 37.99
N SER A 176 -31.91 -14.97 38.57
CA SER A 176 -31.98 -15.26 40.00
C SER A 176 -31.11 -14.38 40.89
N LYS A 177 -30.29 -13.50 40.29
CA LYS A 177 -29.38 -12.59 41.01
C LYS A 177 -29.68 -11.12 40.76
N VAL A 178 -30.71 -10.82 39.97
CA VAL A 178 -31.23 -9.47 39.75
C VAL A 178 -32.08 -9.07 40.96
N VAL A 179 -31.88 -7.87 41.47
CA VAL A 179 -32.73 -7.32 42.54
C VAL A 179 -33.96 -6.68 41.91
N GLY A 180 -35.15 -7.24 42.19
CA GLY A 180 -36.42 -6.77 41.61
C GLY A 180 -36.78 -7.43 40.27
N ASP A 181 -37.77 -6.87 39.57
CA ASP A 181 -38.23 -7.29 38.24
C ASP A 181 -38.12 -6.12 37.25
N PRO A 182 -36.91 -5.84 36.73
CA PRO A 182 -36.69 -4.66 35.91
C PRO A 182 -37.35 -4.81 34.54
N GLY A 183 -38.14 -3.81 34.15
CA GLY A 183 -38.80 -3.79 32.85
C GLY A 183 -37.81 -3.67 31.69
N LEU A 184 -38.26 -3.97 30.47
CA LEU A 184 -37.42 -3.90 29.27
C LEU A 184 -36.74 -2.52 29.07
N TYR A 185 -37.42 -1.45 29.45
CA TYR A 185 -36.87 -0.09 29.37
C TYR A 185 -35.66 0.09 30.31
N GLU A 186 -35.74 -0.41 31.54
CA GLU A 186 -34.67 -0.32 32.52
C GLU A 186 -33.48 -1.20 32.13
N GLN A 187 -33.75 -2.39 31.58
CA GLN A 187 -32.71 -3.27 31.05
C GLN A 187 -31.98 -2.63 29.86
N ILE A 188 -32.71 -2.04 28.90
CA ILE A 188 -32.11 -1.32 27.77
C ILE A 188 -31.28 -0.12 28.26
N THR A 189 -31.82 0.64 29.22
CA THR A 189 -31.11 1.79 29.80
C THR A 189 -29.83 1.35 30.52
N HIS A 190 -29.87 0.24 31.26
CA HIS A 190 -28.71 -0.32 31.94
C HIS A 190 -27.64 -0.82 30.95
N VAL A 191 -28.06 -1.47 29.85
CA VAL A 191 -27.14 -1.86 28.78
C VAL A 191 -26.50 -0.65 28.12
N VAL A 192 -27.29 0.37 27.74
CA VAL A 192 -26.77 1.58 27.10
C VAL A 192 -25.78 2.29 28.01
N TYR A 193 -26.11 2.48 29.29
CA TYR A 193 -25.21 3.11 30.26
C TYR A 193 -23.95 2.27 30.47
N GLY A 194 -24.08 0.95 30.59
CA GLY A 194 -22.95 0.03 30.73
C GLY A 194 -22.01 0.02 29.52
N LEU A 195 -22.53 0.18 28.29
CA LEU A 195 -21.69 0.33 27.08
C LEU A 195 -20.83 1.60 27.12
N PHE A 196 -21.28 2.65 27.81
CA PHE A 196 -20.48 3.87 28.03
C PHE A 196 -19.71 3.85 29.35
N GLY A 197 -19.79 2.76 30.11
CA GLY A 197 -19.10 2.59 31.40
C GLY A 197 -19.76 3.33 32.56
N PHE A 198 -21.04 3.67 32.45
CA PHE A 198 -21.85 4.23 33.54
C PHE A 198 -22.64 3.14 34.26
N GLU A 199 -22.92 3.34 35.54
CA GLU A 199 -23.83 2.50 36.31
C GLU A 199 -25.26 2.72 35.81
N GLY A 200 -25.96 1.62 35.50
CA GLY A 200 -27.34 1.63 35.05
C GLY A 200 -28.33 1.30 36.17
N PRO A 201 -29.65 1.40 35.91
CA PRO A 201 -30.69 1.25 36.92
C PRO A 201 -30.89 -0.18 37.48
N VAL A 202 -30.32 -1.22 36.85
CA VAL A 202 -30.44 -2.61 37.30
C VAL A 202 -29.36 -2.97 38.34
N ASP A 203 -29.79 -3.43 39.51
CA ASP A 203 -28.93 -3.91 40.59
C ASP A 203 -28.79 -5.45 40.62
N TYR A 204 -27.61 -5.93 41.00
CA TYR A 204 -27.29 -7.35 41.10
C TYR A 204 -26.70 -7.72 42.45
N VAL A 205 -27.01 -8.93 42.94
CA VAL A 205 -26.46 -9.45 44.19
C VAL A 205 -25.04 -10.02 43.98
N GLY A 206 -24.10 -9.59 44.83
CA GLY A 206 -22.75 -10.12 44.90
C GLY A 206 -21.84 -9.70 43.73
N GLN A 207 -20.91 -10.56 43.31
CA GLN A 207 -19.91 -10.22 42.29
C GLN A 207 -20.45 -10.09 40.85
N VAL A 208 -21.73 -10.40 40.62
CA VAL A 208 -22.34 -10.37 39.28
C VAL A 208 -22.47 -8.96 38.73
N SER A 209 -22.71 -7.96 39.58
CA SER A 209 -22.74 -6.54 39.19
C SER A 209 -21.45 -6.14 38.46
N TRP A 210 -20.30 -6.54 39.01
CA TRP A 210 -19.00 -6.29 38.39
C TRP A 210 -18.86 -7.00 37.06
N THR A 211 -19.22 -8.29 36.97
CA THR A 211 -19.10 -9.09 35.73
C THR A 211 -19.95 -8.52 34.60
N VAL A 212 -21.18 -8.09 34.89
CA VAL A 212 -22.08 -7.45 33.92
C VAL A 212 -21.50 -6.10 33.48
N GLY A 213 -21.07 -5.27 34.43
CA GLY A 213 -20.41 -3.99 34.14
C GLY A 213 -19.16 -4.13 33.28
N TYR A 214 -18.28 -5.09 33.58
CA TYR A 214 -17.08 -5.38 32.78
C TYR A 214 -17.42 -5.83 31.36
N SER A 215 -18.42 -6.70 31.22
CA SER A 215 -18.79 -7.26 29.92
C SER A 215 -19.43 -6.19 29.02
N LEU A 216 -20.30 -5.35 29.58
CA LEU A 216 -20.90 -4.21 28.88
C LEU A 216 -19.84 -3.15 28.52
N GLY A 217 -18.96 -2.78 29.46
CA GLY A 217 -17.87 -1.85 29.18
C GLY A 217 -16.91 -2.35 28.11
N ALA A 218 -16.57 -3.66 28.12
CA ALA A 218 -15.74 -4.28 27.10
C ALA A 218 -16.41 -4.29 25.71
N LEU A 219 -17.74 -4.53 25.66
CA LEU A 219 -18.51 -4.47 24.41
C LEU A 219 -18.55 -3.05 23.84
N GLY A 220 -18.81 -2.04 24.68
CA GLY A 220 -18.80 -0.65 24.27
C GLY A 220 -17.42 -0.19 23.80
N MET A 221 -16.37 -0.60 24.51
CA MET A 221 -14.98 -0.34 24.12
C MET A 221 -14.64 -0.99 22.78
N LEU A 222 -14.99 -2.27 22.57
CA LEU A 222 -14.76 -2.97 21.31
C LEU A 222 -15.48 -2.28 20.13
N THR A 223 -16.74 -1.87 20.34
CA THR A 223 -17.54 -1.14 19.35
C THR A 223 -16.95 0.22 19.01
N ALA A 224 -16.49 0.97 20.01
CA ALA A 224 -15.80 2.23 19.82
C ALA A 224 -14.47 2.02 19.06
N LEU A 225 -13.61 1.11 19.52
CA LEU A 225 -12.30 0.83 18.93
C LEU A 225 -12.40 0.40 17.47
N THR A 226 -13.29 -0.53 17.14
CA THR A 226 -13.49 -1.01 15.77
C THR A 226 -14.02 0.09 14.85
N THR A 227 -14.97 0.89 15.34
CA THR A 227 -15.54 2.02 14.60
C THR A 227 -14.51 3.11 14.35
N ILE A 228 -13.76 3.50 15.39
CA ILE A 228 -12.71 4.52 15.29
C ILE A 228 -11.59 4.02 14.36
N TYR A 229 -11.18 2.76 14.50
CA TYR A 229 -10.21 2.14 13.60
C TYR A 229 -10.68 2.23 12.14
N LEU A 230 -11.93 1.85 11.82
CA LEU A 230 -12.45 1.92 10.46
C LEU A 230 -12.66 3.35 9.94
N ALA A 231 -13.02 4.29 10.82
CA ALA A 231 -13.17 5.70 10.49
C ALA A 231 -11.83 6.38 10.14
N PHE A 232 -10.74 5.92 10.77
CA PHE A 232 -9.39 6.43 10.51
C PHE A 232 -8.56 5.54 9.59
N ARG A 233 -9.01 4.31 9.31
CA ARG A 233 -8.37 3.39 8.37
C ARG A 233 -8.22 4.09 7.03
N PRO A 234 -7.00 4.14 6.45
CA PRO A 234 -6.83 4.53 5.07
C PRO A 234 -7.59 3.50 4.21
N GLU A 235 -8.76 3.86 3.70
CA GLU A 235 -9.35 3.08 2.62
C GLU A 235 -8.56 3.36 1.35
N HIS A 236 -8.25 2.28 0.62
CA HIS A 236 -7.48 2.35 -0.61
C HIS A 236 -8.37 3.00 -1.66
N PRO A 237 -8.03 4.18 -2.21
CA PRO A 237 -8.62 4.59 -3.46
C PRO A 237 -8.18 3.52 -4.46
N ALA A 238 -9.14 2.73 -4.93
CA ALA A 238 -8.94 1.92 -6.12
C ALA A 238 -8.97 2.90 -7.31
N ALA A 239 -7.94 3.74 -7.41
CA ALA A 239 -7.66 4.47 -8.62
C ALA A 239 -7.18 3.41 -9.63
N ARG A 240 -8.00 3.20 -10.65
CA ARG A 240 -7.80 2.20 -11.70
C ARG A 240 -7.65 2.94 -13.02
N LEU A 241 -6.81 2.41 -13.88
CA LEU A 241 -6.56 2.94 -15.21
C LEU A 241 -7.87 2.96 -15.99
N THR A 242 -8.26 4.12 -16.52
CA THR A 242 -9.39 4.24 -17.44
C THR A 242 -8.98 3.83 -18.85
N ALA A 243 -9.96 3.61 -19.74
CA ALA A 243 -9.67 3.30 -21.15
C ALA A 243 -8.92 4.45 -21.84
N ASP A 244 -9.31 5.71 -21.55
CA ASP A 244 -8.65 6.90 -22.09
C ASP A 244 -7.22 7.05 -21.56
N ASP A 245 -6.99 6.74 -20.28
CA ASP A 245 -5.65 6.72 -19.69
C ASP A 245 -4.77 5.65 -20.35
N GLU A 246 -5.31 4.45 -20.54
CA GLU A 246 -4.63 3.36 -21.21
C GLU A 246 -4.26 3.73 -22.64
N ALA A 247 -5.17 4.37 -23.39
CA ALA A 247 -4.91 4.84 -24.75
C ALA A 247 -3.78 5.88 -24.82
N LYS A 248 -3.79 6.87 -23.91
CA LYS A 248 -2.71 7.87 -23.83
C LYS A 248 -1.37 7.27 -23.43
N LEU A 249 -1.35 6.33 -22.47
CA LEU A 249 -0.13 5.62 -22.10
C LEU A 249 0.42 4.81 -23.28
N ARG A 250 -0.44 4.14 -24.06
CA ARG A 250 -0.01 3.43 -25.27
C ARG A 250 0.60 4.37 -26.30
N GLU A 251 0.06 5.57 -26.48
CA GLU A 251 0.67 6.57 -27.37
C GLU A 251 2.07 6.98 -26.89
N LEU A 252 2.23 7.20 -25.58
CA LEU A 252 3.54 7.52 -25.00
C LEU A 252 4.53 6.35 -25.14
N LEU A 253 4.07 5.10 -24.94
CA LEU A 253 4.88 3.90 -25.11
C LEU A 253 5.27 3.66 -26.58
N ALA A 254 4.37 3.94 -27.52
CA ALA A 254 4.68 3.83 -28.95
C ALA A 254 5.81 4.78 -29.37
N LYS A 255 5.87 5.99 -28.78
CA LYS A 255 6.90 7.00 -29.10
C LYS A 255 8.18 6.85 -28.28
N HIS A 256 8.07 6.44 -27.00
CA HIS A 256 9.16 6.51 -26.04
C HIS A 256 9.42 5.21 -25.25
N GLY A 257 8.65 4.15 -25.50
CA GLY A 257 8.70 2.89 -24.74
C GLY A 257 9.98 2.07 -24.94
N GLY A 258 10.85 2.45 -25.88
CA GLY A 258 12.16 1.80 -26.06
C GLY A 258 13.20 2.13 -24.99
N ARG A 259 12.96 3.14 -24.14
CA ARG A 259 13.93 3.56 -23.11
C ARG A 259 14.01 2.62 -21.92
N ASP A 260 12.89 2.03 -21.52
CA ASP A 260 12.80 1.22 -20.30
C ASP A 260 12.04 -0.08 -20.56
N SER A 261 12.66 -1.20 -20.23
CA SER A 261 12.09 -2.56 -20.34
C SER A 261 10.87 -2.77 -19.45
N LEU A 262 10.70 -1.92 -18.42
CA LEU A 262 9.57 -1.96 -17.51
C LEU A 262 8.41 -1.04 -17.93
N GLY A 263 8.59 -0.23 -18.98
CA GLY A 263 7.61 0.79 -19.39
C GLY A 263 6.24 0.19 -19.72
N HIS A 264 6.18 -0.98 -20.37
CA HIS A 264 4.91 -1.58 -20.77
C HIS A 264 4.04 -2.03 -19.58
N PHE A 265 4.64 -2.31 -18.42
CA PHE A 265 3.90 -2.66 -17.20
C PHE A 265 3.07 -1.50 -16.65
N ALA A 266 3.30 -0.27 -17.12
CA ALA A 266 2.46 0.89 -16.84
C ALA A 266 0.98 0.68 -17.23
N LEU A 267 0.71 -0.21 -18.20
CA LEU A 267 -0.65 -0.52 -18.69
C LEU A 267 -1.46 -1.44 -17.75
N ARG A 268 -0.89 -1.87 -16.64
CA ARG A 268 -1.60 -2.70 -15.65
C ARG A 268 -2.80 -1.93 -15.07
N ARG A 269 -4.00 -2.49 -15.21
CA ARG A 269 -5.29 -1.83 -14.87
C ARG A 269 -5.52 -1.56 -13.37
N ASP A 270 -4.71 -2.11 -12.48
CA ASP A 270 -4.78 -1.83 -11.04
C ASP A 270 -3.93 -0.61 -10.62
N LYS A 271 -3.24 0.02 -11.57
CA LYS A 271 -2.53 1.28 -11.41
C LYS A 271 -3.43 2.46 -11.77
N ALA A 272 -3.15 3.59 -11.15
CA ALA A 272 -3.60 4.90 -11.56
C ALA A 272 -2.48 5.61 -12.31
N VAL A 273 -2.80 6.72 -12.97
CA VAL A 273 -1.83 7.51 -13.72
C VAL A 273 -1.97 8.99 -13.40
N VAL A 274 -0.83 9.68 -13.34
CA VAL A 274 -0.76 11.14 -13.36
C VAL A 274 -0.01 11.57 -14.60
N PHE A 275 -0.64 12.36 -15.45
CA PHE A 275 0.02 12.95 -16.62
C PHE A 275 0.68 14.28 -16.26
N SER A 276 1.81 14.57 -16.90
CA SER A 276 2.41 15.90 -16.91
C SER A 276 1.41 16.92 -17.50
N PRO A 277 1.52 18.22 -17.16
CA PRO A 277 0.67 19.26 -17.74
C PRO A 277 0.72 19.31 -19.28
N SER A 278 1.86 18.92 -19.87
CA SER A 278 2.04 18.85 -21.33
C SER A 278 1.40 17.62 -21.99
N GLY A 279 1.01 16.61 -21.20
CA GLY A 279 0.55 15.31 -21.70
C GLY A 279 1.66 14.41 -22.27
N LYS A 280 2.92 14.87 -22.34
CA LYS A 280 4.03 14.14 -22.97
C LYS A 280 4.75 13.13 -22.06
N ALA A 281 4.39 13.10 -20.78
CA ALA A 281 4.90 12.15 -19.80
C ALA A 281 3.83 11.79 -18.77
N ALA A 282 3.98 10.63 -18.15
CA ALA A 282 3.06 10.11 -17.15
C ALA A 282 3.76 9.25 -16.08
N VAL A 283 3.32 9.35 -14.82
CA VAL A 283 3.74 8.46 -13.74
C VAL A 283 2.59 7.53 -13.39
N THR A 284 2.81 6.22 -13.50
CA THR A 284 1.83 5.22 -13.03
C THR A 284 2.12 4.79 -11.61
N TYR A 285 1.07 4.65 -10.81
CA TYR A 285 1.21 4.41 -9.38
C TYR A 285 0.06 3.59 -8.80
N ARG A 286 0.27 3.06 -7.59
CA ARG A 286 -0.79 2.45 -6.79
C ARG A 286 -0.64 2.84 -5.34
N VAL A 287 -1.77 3.03 -4.65
CA VAL A 287 -1.78 3.38 -3.23
C VAL A 287 -2.03 2.13 -2.40
N VAL A 288 -1.05 1.77 -1.57
CA VAL A 288 -1.10 0.57 -0.73
C VAL A 288 -0.67 0.94 0.69
N SER A 289 -1.52 0.68 1.69
CA SER A 289 -1.22 0.98 3.09
C SER A 289 -0.77 2.45 3.33
N GLY A 290 -1.32 3.39 2.56
CA GLY A 290 -1.01 4.83 2.59
C GLY A 290 0.35 5.22 2.03
N VAL A 291 0.99 4.34 1.26
CA VAL A 291 2.17 4.61 0.44
C VAL A 291 1.70 4.71 -1.00
N MET A 292 2.05 5.79 -1.69
CA MET A 292 1.80 5.98 -3.12
C MET A 292 3.04 5.49 -3.85
N LEU A 293 2.96 4.27 -4.38
CA LEU A 293 4.06 3.58 -5.03
C LEU A 293 4.02 3.87 -6.53
N ALA A 294 4.96 4.64 -7.05
CA ALA A 294 5.23 4.73 -8.47
C ALA A 294 5.94 3.46 -8.96
N SER A 295 5.68 3.08 -10.19
CA SER A 295 6.18 1.84 -10.81
C SER A 295 7.14 2.16 -11.95
N GLY A 296 8.42 1.85 -11.80
CA GLY A 296 9.43 2.11 -12.81
C GLY A 296 9.65 3.60 -13.06
N ASP A 297 10.14 3.92 -14.26
CA ASP A 297 10.34 5.29 -14.71
C ASP A 297 9.03 5.96 -15.13
N PRO A 298 8.96 7.31 -15.15
CA PRO A 298 7.90 7.99 -15.86
C PRO A 298 7.89 7.57 -17.34
N VAL A 299 6.71 7.31 -17.88
CA VAL A 299 6.50 6.94 -19.29
C VAL A 299 6.42 8.21 -20.13
N GLY A 300 7.17 8.29 -21.23
CA GLY A 300 7.09 9.41 -22.18
C GLY A 300 8.41 10.18 -22.31
N ASP A 301 8.32 11.43 -22.75
CA ASP A 301 9.47 12.30 -22.99
C ASP A 301 10.15 12.72 -21.68
N VAL A 302 11.47 12.53 -21.59
CA VAL A 302 12.26 12.85 -20.40
C VAL A 302 12.20 14.33 -20.04
N GLU A 303 12.07 15.22 -21.02
CA GLU A 303 11.91 16.65 -20.76
C GLU A 303 10.61 16.98 -20.02
N ALA A 304 9.58 16.12 -20.18
CA ALA A 304 8.29 16.28 -19.51
C ALA A 304 8.17 15.49 -18.19
N TRP A 305 9.16 14.67 -17.84
CA TRP A 305 9.16 13.90 -16.58
C TRP A 305 9.02 14.78 -15.34
N PRO A 306 9.72 15.92 -15.20
CA PRO A 306 9.57 16.79 -14.03
C PRO A 306 8.12 17.21 -13.79
N GLY A 307 7.37 17.55 -14.84
CA GLY A 307 5.97 17.94 -14.73
C GLY A 307 5.06 16.79 -14.28
N ALA A 308 5.35 15.54 -14.66
CA ALA A 308 4.59 14.39 -14.17
C ALA A 308 4.94 14.06 -12.71
N ILE A 309 6.23 14.18 -12.34
CA ILE A 309 6.73 13.99 -10.98
C ILE A 309 6.14 15.02 -10.01
N GLU A 310 6.08 16.29 -10.40
CA GLU A 310 5.47 17.35 -9.60
C GLU A 310 4.00 17.03 -9.29
N ARG A 311 3.22 16.69 -10.32
CA ARG A 311 1.81 16.31 -10.17
C ARG A 311 1.63 15.07 -9.29
N PHE A 312 2.51 14.08 -9.41
CA PHE A 312 2.53 12.92 -8.52
C PHE A 312 2.79 13.32 -7.05
N MET A 313 3.72 14.24 -6.80
CA MET A 313 4.02 14.73 -5.46
C MET A 313 2.89 15.59 -4.88
N GLU A 314 2.22 16.38 -5.70
CA GLU A 314 1.00 17.11 -5.33
C GLU A 314 -0.11 16.17 -4.88
N GLU A 315 -0.34 15.09 -5.63
CA GLU A 315 -1.33 14.08 -5.32
C GLU A 315 -1.00 13.35 -4.01
N ALA A 316 0.28 12.94 -3.83
CA ALA A 316 0.76 12.35 -2.59
C ALA A 316 0.54 13.28 -1.39
N LYS A 317 0.79 14.59 -1.56
CA LYS A 317 0.58 15.61 -0.53
C LYS A 317 -0.90 15.85 -0.24
N ALA A 318 -1.76 15.92 -1.26
CA ALA A 318 -3.19 16.14 -1.13
C ALA A 318 -3.89 15.04 -0.30
N HIS A 319 -3.36 13.81 -0.36
CA HIS A 319 -3.89 12.66 0.36
C HIS A 319 -3.04 12.19 1.56
N SER A 320 -1.94 12.89 1.85
CA SER A 320 -0.94 12.49 2.87
C SER A 320 -0.42 11.07 2.72
N TRP A 321 -0.23 10.66 1.47
CA TRP A 321 0.47 9.42 1.16
C TRP A 321 1.97 9.63 1.25
N THR A 322 2.66 8.56 1.64
CA THR A 322 4.11 8.52 1.58
C THR A 322 4.50 8.23 0.12
N PRO A 323 5.13 9.15 -0.61
CA PRO A 323 5.58 8.88 -1.97
C PRO A 323 6.78 7.92 -1.93
N ALA A 324 6.81 6.98 -2.87
CA ALA A 324 7.95 6.12 -3.10
C ALA A 324 7.93 5.62 -4.54
N VAL A 325 9.12 5.34 -5.10
CA VAL A 325 9.28 4.80 -6.45
C VAL A 325 9.92 3.43 -6.34
N MET A 326 9.40 2.46 -7.09
CA MET A 326 9.91 1.08 -7.11
C MET A 326 10.43 0.73 -8.49
N GLY A 327 11.71 0.36 -8.58
CA GLY A 327 12.30 -0.24 -9.77
C GLY A 327 12.59 0.75 -10.90
N CYS A 328 12.83 2.02 -10.59
CA CYS A 328 13.25 3.00 -11.61
C CYS A 328 14.68 2.69 -12.09
N SER A 329 14.99 3.10 -13.32
CA SER A 329 16.35 3.08 -13.86
C SER A 329 17.25 4.07 -13.11
N GLU A 330 18.55 4.07 -13.42
CA GLU A 330 19.50 5.07 -12.94
C GLU A 330 19.07 6.49 -13.36
N THR A 331 18.74 6.70 -14.64
CA THR A 331 18.24 7.99 -15.15
C THR A 331 16.95 8.42 -14.47
N GLY A 332 16.01 7.49 -14.26
CA GLY A 332 14.79 7.76 -13.50
C GLY A 332 15.09 8.19 -12.07
N GLY A 333 15.97 7.47 -11.39
CA GLY A 333 16.42 7.78 -10.03
C GLY A 333 17.04 9.17 -9.91
N GLU A 334 17.91 9.55 -10.84
CA GLU A 334 18.53 10.88 -10.89
C GLU A 334 17.49 11.99 -11.04
N VAL A 335 16.53 11.84 -11.96
CA VAL A 335 15.46 12.83 -12.16
C VAL A 335 14.59 12.92 -10.91
N TRP A 336 14.17 11.79 -10.34
CA TRP A 336 13.39 11.79 -9.10
C TRP A 336 14.13 12.51 -7.97
N THR A 337 15.40 12.18 -7.71
CA THR A 337 16.20 12.81 -6.65
C THR A 337 16.38 14.31 -6.90
N ARG A 338 16.66 14.72 -8.15
CA ARG A 338 16.82 16.13 -8.52
C ARG A 338 15.55 16.95 -8.31
N GLU A 339 14.40 16.45 -8.77
CA GLU A 339 13.13 17.20 -8.74
C GLU A 339 12.47 17.21 -7.35
N THR A 340 12.74 16.21 -6.51
CA THR A 340 12.00 16.02 -5.25
C THR A 340 12.85 16.08 -3.99
N GLY A 341 14.18 15.97 -4.11
CA GLY A 341 15.09 15.85 -2.97
C GLY A 341 14.96 14.52 -2.22
N LEU A 342 14.36 13.50 -2.82
CA LEU A 342 14.27 12.15 -2.28
C LEU A 342 15.60 11.39 -2.45
N ASP A 343 15.88 10.47 -1.55
CA ASP A 343 17.05 9.60 -1.60
C ASP A 343 16.78 8.37 -2.48
N ALA A 344 17.79 7.92 -3.23
CA ALA A 344 17.76 6.68 -4.00
C ALA A 344 18.61 5.59 -3.35
N LEU A 345 18.08 4.37 -3.30
CA LEU A 345 18.79 3.17 -2.86
C LEU A 345 18.71 2.12 -3.96
N GLU A 346 19.83 1.51 -4.30
CA GLU A 346 19.89 0.41 -5.24
C GLU A 346 19.08 -0.79 -4.71
N LEU A 347 18.07 -1.19 -5.47
CA LEU A 347 17.15 -2.27 -5.13
C LEU A 347 17.69 -3.63 -5.57
N GLY A 348 18.40 -3.69 -6.69
CA GLY A 348 18.83 -4.91 -7.35
C GLY A 348 19.11 -4.66 -8.84
N ASP A 349 19.22 -5.74 -9.61
CA ASP A 349 19.61 -5.66 -11.02
C ASP A 349 18.63 -6.43 -11.91
N GLU A 350 18.34 -5.88 -13.07
CA GLU A 350 17.62 -6.54 -14.15
C GLU A 350 18.58 -7.32 -15.05
N ALA A 351 18.15 -8.51 -15.49
CA ALA A 351 18.92 -9.36 -16.39
C ALA A 351 18.48 -9.12 -17.85
N ILE A 352 19.30 -8.42 -18.64
CA ILE A 352 19.05 -8.18 -20.06
C ILE A 352 19.98 -9.06 -20.89
N VAL A 353 19.43 -9.85 -21.80
CA VAL A 353 20.19 -10.65 -22.75
C VAL A 353 20.17 -9.94 -24.10
N ASP A 354 21.35 -9.54 -24.57
CA ASP A 354 21.56 -9.02 -25.91
C ASP A 354 21.56 -10.19 -26.91
N VAL A 355 20.61 -10.21 -27.85
CA VAL A 355 20.35 -11.35 -28.76
C VAL A 355 21.55 -11.62 -29.66
N LYS A 356 22.25 -10.57 -30.10
CA LYS A 356 23.46 -10.67 -30.94
C LYS A 356 24.61 -11.42 -30.25
N ASP A 357 24.67 -11.38 -28.93
CA ASP A 357 25.75 -11.96 -28.12
C ASP A 357 25.37 -13.36 -27.59
N PHE A 358 24.11 -13.76 -27.78
CA PHE A 358 23.60 -15.05 -27.34
C PHE A 358 24.03 -16.17 -28.30
N SER A 359 24.55 -17.24 -27.72
CA SER A 359 24.80 -18.49 -28.44
C SER A 359 24.72 -19.66 -27.48
N LEU A 360 24.07 -20.76 -27.90
CA LEU A 360 24.02 -21.99 -27.11
C LEU A 360 25.35 -22.77 -27.13
N SER A 361 26.30 -22.37 -27.98
CA SER A 361 27.60 -23.00 -28.12
C SER A 361 28.57 -22.57 -27.01
N GLY A 362 29.72 -23.26 -26.92
CA GLY A 362 30.75 -22.94 -25.94
C GLY A 362 30.57 -23.57 -24.55
N ARG A 363 31.60 -23.38 -23.71
CA ARG A 363 31.76 -24.02 -22.40
C ARG A 363 30.79 -23.45 -21.35
N ALA A 364 30.60 -22.13 -21.34
CA ALA A 364 29.73 -21.46 -20.37
C ALA A 364 28.27 -21.92 -20.49
N MET A 365 27.80 -22.20 -21.72
CA MET A 365 26.42 -22.62 -22.00
C MET A 365 26.21 -24.14 -21.93
N ARG A 366 27.23 -24.93 -21.55
CA ARG A 366 27.16 -26.40 -21.52
C ARG A 366 25.96 -26.90 -20.70
N ASN A 367 25.74 -26.34 -19.52
CA ASN A 367 24.65 -26.78 -18.64
C ASN A 367 23.28 -26.47 -19.23
N VAL A 368 23.08 -25.27 -19.78
CA VAL A 368 21.83 -24.87 -20.45
C VAL A 368 21.59 -25.74 -21.67
N ARG A 369 22.60 -25.92 -22.53
CA ARG A 369 22.52 -26.77 -23.72
C ARG A 369 22.18 -28.22 -23.39
N GLN A 370 22.80 -28.81 -22.37
CA GLN A 370 22.50 -30.17 -21.93
C GLN A 370 21.07 -30.30 -21.40
N MET A 371 20.59 -29.29 -20.67
CA MET A 371 19.21 -29.23 -20.19
C MET A 371 18.21 -29.18 -21.34
N VAL A 372 18.41 -28.25 -22.29
CA VAL A 372 17.58 -28.10 -23.48
C VAL A 372 17.55 -29.39 -24.30
N LYS A 373 18.72 -29.94 -24.64
CA LYS A 373 18.83 -31.20 -25.41
C LYS A 373 18.23 -32.40 -24.68
N ARG A 374 18.17 -32.39 -23.35
CA ARG A 374 17.47 -33.43 -22.59
C ARG A 374 15.96 -33.31 -22.77
N ILE A 375 15.42 -32.10 -22.65
CA ILE A 375 13.99 -31.86 -22.78
C ILE A 375 13.50 -32.11 -24.21
N GLU A 376 14.25 -31.65 -25.21
CA GLU A 376 13.94 -31.95 -26.63
C GLU A 376 13.91 -33.46 -26.90
N ARG A 377 14.84 -34.23 -26.33
CA ARG A 377 14.85 -35.71 -26.44
C ARG A 377 13.65 -36.37 -25.76
N ASN A 378 13.02 -35.70 -24.80
CA ASN A 378 11.79 -36.18 -24.15
C ASN A 378 10.53 -35.89 -24.99
N GLY A 379 10.68 -35.34 -26.20
CA GLY A 379 9.60 -35.12 -27.16
C GLY A 379 8.91 -33.76 -27.04
N TYR A 380 9.48 -32.82 -26.27
CA TYR A 380 8.94 -31.47 -26.19
C TYR A 380 9.29 -30.67 -27.43
N THR A 381 8.31 -29.95 -27.97
CA THR A 381 8.46 -28.97 -29.05
C THR A 381 8.13 -27.58 -28.54
N THR A 382 8.65 -26.54 -29.19
CA THR A 382 8.39 -25.14 -28.80
C THR A 382 7.81 -24.33 -29.94
N LYS A 383 6.99 -23.33 -29.60
CA LYS A 383 6.47 -22.33 -30.53
C LYS A 383 6.64 -20.96 -29.91
N VAL A 384 7.16 -20.00 -30.67
CA VAL A 384 7.31 -18.59 -30.24
C VAL A 384 6.61 -17.72 -31.27
N ARG A 385 5.61 -16.97 -30.85
CA ARG A 385 4.69 -16.23 -31.72
C ARG A 385 4.27 -14.92 -31.07
N ARG A 386 3.80 -13.96 -31.88
CA ARG A 386 3.08 -12.79 -31.37
C ARG A 386 1.69 -13.20 -30.91
N VAL A 387 1.15 -12.53 -29.91
CA VAL A 387 -0.22 -12.78 -29.40
C VAL A 387 -1.24 -12.62 -30.52
N SER A 388 -1.05 -11.67 -31.43
CA SER A 388 -1.89 -11.44 -32.61
C SER A 388 -1.91 -12.60 -33.62
N GLU A 389 -0.97 -13.55 -33.54
CA GLU A 389 -0.87 -14.70 -34.45
C GLU A 389 -1.57 -15.95 -33.90
N LEU A 390 -2.04 -15.91 -32.65
CA LEU A 390 -2.76 -17.02 -32.04
C LEU A 390 -4.25 -16.92 -32.35
N THR A 391 -4.87 -18.07 -32.57
CA THR A 391 -6.33 -18.17 -32.65
C THR A 391 -6.97 -17.95 -31.27
N GLU A 392 -8.25 -17.56 -31.23
CA GLU A 392 -8.95 -17.36 -29.95
C GLU A 392 -8.97 -18.63 -29.10
N LEU A 393 -9.05 -19.81 -29.73
CA LEU A 393 -9.02 -21.10 -29.06
C LEU A 393 -7.64 -21.39 -28.43
N GLU A 394 -6.56 -21.09 -29.14
CA GLU A 394 -5.20 -21.19 -28.57
C GLU A 394 -5.00 -20.19 -27.42
N LEU A 395 -5.51 -18.96 -27.55
CA LEU A 395 -5.45 -17.96 -26.48
C LEU A 395 -6.24 -18.39 -25.25
N GLU A 396 -7.43 -18.95 -25.42
CA GLU A 396 -8.23 -19.47 -24.32
C GLU A 396 -7.53 -20.63 -23.60
N GLN A 397 -6.92 -21.55 -24.35
CA GLN A 397 -6.11 -22.63 -23.81
C GLN A 397 -4.91 -22.10 -23.01
N VAL A 398 -4.18 -21.11 -23.54
CA VAL A 398 -3.06 -20.48 -22.83
C VAL A 398 -3.51 -19.73 -21.58
N ARG A 399 -4.62 -18.97 -21.64
CA ARG A 399 -5.19 -18.27 -20.48
C ARG A 399 -5.61 -19.26 -19.39
N GLY A 400 -6.32 -20.32 -19.78
CA GLY A 400 -6.75 -21.39 -18.88
C GLY A 400 -5.56 -22.09 -18.20
N ALA A 401 -4.53 -22.41 -18.97
CA ALA A 401 -3.31 -23.03 -18.45
C ALA A 401 -2.54 -22.09 -17.51
N ALA A 402 -2.39 -20.81 -17.88
CA ALA A 402 -1.73 -19.80 -17.06
C ALA A 402 -2.44 -19.58 -15.71
N GLU A 403 -3.77 -19.65 -15.70
CA GLU A 403 -4.60 -19.58 -14.50
C GLU A 403 -4.54 -20.87 -13.66
N ALA A 404 -4.63 -22.05 -14.28
CA ALA A 404 -4.62 -23.32 -13.55
C ALA A 404 -3.24 -23.67 -12.97
N TRP A 405 -2.16 -23.32 -13.67
CA TRP A 405 -0.79 -23.51 -13.19
C TRP A 405 -0.35 -22.41 -12.23
N ARG A 406 -1.24 -21.49 -11.87
CA ARG A 406 -1.00 -20.48 -10.84
C ARG A 406 -0.82 -21.18 -9.49
N GLY A 407 0.34 -20.98 -8.86
CA GLY A 407 0.64 -21.60 -7.57
C GLY A 407 -0.08 -20.99 -6.36
N THR A 408 -0.72 -19.83 -6.52
CA THR A 408 -1.43 -19.08 -5.47
C THR A 408 -2.70 -18.42 -5.98
N ASP A 409 -3.71 -18.25 -5.10
CA ASP A 409 -5.02 -17.67 -5.46
C ASP A 409 -4.97 -16.21 -5.96
N THR A 410 -3.92 -15.45 -5.65
CA THR A 410 -3.75 -14.07 -6.12
C THR A 410 -2.64 -13.95 -7.16
N GLU A 411 -2.94 -13.25 -8.26
CA GLU A 411 -1.96 -12.79 -9.26
C GLU A 411 -0.86 -11.98 -8.56
N ARG A 412 0.38 -12.47 -8.62
CA ARG A 412 1.55 -11.76 -8.08
C ARG A 412 2.02 -10.73 -9.10
N GLY A 413 2.64 -9.67 -8.61
CA GLY A 413 3.27 -8.64 -9.43
C GLY A 413 2.59 -7.28 -9.30
N PHE A 414 3.40 -6.23 -9.24
CA PHE A 414 2.99 -4.83 -9.35
C PHE A 414 3.88 -4.13 -10.37
N SER A 415 5.18 -4.07 -10.11
CA SER A 415 6.11 -3.27 -10.92
C SER A 415 6.47 -3.96 -12.25
N MET A 416 6.31 -5.28 -12.32
CA MET A 416 6.85 -6.14 -13.39
C MET A 416 5.88 -7.26 -13.78
N ALA A 417 4.58 -6.97 -13.73
CA ALA A 417 3.56 -7.90 -14.21
C ALA A 417 2.41 -7.10 -14.81
N LEU A 418 1.96 -7.49 -16.01
CA LEU A 418 0.81 -6.89 -16.66
C LEU A 418 -0.49 -7.50 -16.10
N GLY A 419 -0.45 -8.78 -15.72
CA GLY A 419 -1.55 -9.49 -15.05
C GLY A 419 -2.73 -9.78 -15.98
N ARG A 420 -2.51 -9.75 -17.30
CA ARG A 420 -3.47 -10.12 -18.33
C ARG A 420 -2.71 -10.68 -19.54
N VAL A 421 -3.07 -11.89 -19.97
CA VAL A 421 -2.52 -12.55 -21.14
C VAL A 421 -3.63 -12.62 -22.19
N GLY A 422 -3.32 -12.23 -23.44
CA GLY A 422 -4.28 -12.29 -24.54
C GLY A 422 -5.43 -11.29 -24.42
N ASP A 423 -5.21 -10.13 -23.81
CA ASP A 423 -6.15 -9.00 -23.91
C ASP A 423 -6.15 -8.49 -25.37
N PRO A 424 -7.29 -8.12 -25.98
CA PRO A 424 -7.34 -7.68 -27.37
C PRO A 424 -6.44 -6.49 -27.69
N GLY A 425 -6.13 -5.64 -26.69
CA GLY A 425 -5.20 -4.52 -26.86
C GLY A 425 -3.71 -4.90 -26.81
N ASP A 426 -3.38 -6.15 -26.47
CA ASP A 426 -2.00 -6.61 -26.21
C ASP A 426 -1.49 -7.56 -27.31
N GLY A 427 -1.97 -7.41 -28.55
CA GLY A 427 -1.59 -8.25 -29.69
C GLY A 427 -0.09 -8.24 -30.03
N ASP A 428 0.61 -7.17 -29.68
CA ASP A 428 2.06 -7.02 -29.89
C ASP A 428 2.92 -7.79 -28.88
N CYS A 429 2.32 -8.32 -27.81
CA CYS A 429 3.01 -9.19 -26.85
C CYS A 429 3.46 -10.50 -27.52
N PHE A 430 4.38 -11.21 -26.88
CA PHE A 430 4.92 -12.47 -27.37
C PHE A 430 4.60 -13.61 -26.41
N ILE A 431 4.35 -14.79 -26.97
CA ILE A 431 4.14 -16.02 -26.21
C ILE A 431 5.11 -17.09 -26.71
N ALA A 432 5.82 -17.71 -25.78
CA ALA A 432 6.57 -18.93 -26.01
C ALA A 432 5.86 -20.10 -25.29
N THR A 433 5.49 -21.13 -26.04
CA THR A 433 4.82 -22.32 -25.50
C THR A 433 5.64 -23.58 -25.71
N ALA A 434 5.60 -24.50 -24.73
CA ALA A 434 6.16 -25.84 -24.83
C ALA A 434 5.04 -26.86 -24.95
N HIS A 435 5.16 -27.76 -25.92
CA HIS A 435 4.15 -28.76 -26.25
C HIS A 435 4.73 -30.16 -26.21
N ARG A 436 4.00 -31.12 -25.62
CA ARG A 436 4.32 -32.54 -25.67
C ARG A 436 3.03 -33.34 -25.81
N VAL A 437 2.95 -34.12 -26.87
CA VAL A 437 1.85 -35.07 -27.08
C VAL A 437 2.18 -36.34 -26.30
N GLU A 438 1.37 -36.66 -25.30
CA GLU A 438 1.45 -37.91 -24.54
C GLU A 438 0.17 -38.72 -24.76
N GLU A 439 0.31 -40.02 -25.06
CA GLU A 439 -0.83 -40.92 -25.13
C GLU A 439 -1.47 -41.06 -23.74
N GLY A 440 -2.79 -40.83 -23.66
CA GLY A 440 -3.53 -40.85 -22.40
C GLY A 440 -3.40 -39.58 -21.55
N ASP A 441 -2.84 -38.49 -22.09
CA ASP A 441 -2.82 -37.21 -21.40
C ASP A 441 -4.26 -36.71 -21.13
N THR A 442 -4.56 -36.49 -19.86
CA THR A 442 -5.85 -35.98 -19.39
C THR A 442 -5.79 -34.49 -19.09
N SER A 443 -4.70 -33.81 -19.44
CA SER A 443 -4.57 -32.37 -19.31
C SER A 443 -5.74 -31.67 -20.02
N PRO A 444 -6.51 -30.83 -19.31
CA PRO A 444 -7.59 -30.05 -19.93
C PRO A 444 -7.03 -29.01 -20.92
N PHE A 445 -5.71 -28.81 -20.95
CA PHE A 445 -5.01 -27.90 -21.85
C PHE A 445 -4.26 -28.66 -22.95
N GLY A 446 -4.65 -29.89 -23.27
CA GLY A 446 -4.07 -30.69 -24.35
C GLY A 446 -2.56 -30.87 -24.19
N ASP A 447 -1.84 -30.71 -25.30
CA ASP A 447 -0.38 -30.91 -25.37
C ASP A 447 0.44 -29.78 -24.71
N LEU A 448 -0.19 -28.70 -24.24
CA LEU A 448 0.50 -27.54 -23.66
C LEU A 448 1.06 -27.89 -22.27
N LYS A 449 2.37 -27.67 -22.07
CA LYS A 449 3.08 -28.00 -20.82
C LYS A 449 3.77 -26.81 -20.15
N ALA A 450 4.07 -25.74 -20.88
CA ALA A 450 4.60 -24.50 -20.31
C ALA A 450 4.34 -23.30 -21.21
N VAL A 451 4.30 -22.12 -20.58
CA VAL A 451 4.03 -20.82 -21.21
C VAL A 451 4.96 -19.77 -20.60
N LEU A 452 5.68 -19.03 -21.45
CA LEU A 452 6.25 -17.73 -21.13
C LEU A 452 5.49 -16.66 -21.91
N HIS A 453 5.18 -15.55 -21.25
CA HIS A 453 4.60 -14.36 -21.88
C HIS A 453 5.56 -13.18 -21.71
N PHE A 454 5.78 -12.44 -22.79
CA PHE A 454 6.63 -11.27 -22.83
C PHE A 454 5.85 -10.06 -23.32
N VAL A 455 6.06 -8.93 -22.66
CA VAL A 455 5.52 -7.63 -23.10
C VAL A 455 6.53 -6.92 -24.00
N PRO A 456 6.08 -6.06 -24.94
CA PRO A 456 6.96 -5.26 -25.78
C PRO A 456 7.85 -4.31 -24.98
N TRP A 457 9.12 -4.21 -25.36
CA TRP A 457 10.04 -3.17 -24.92
C TRP A 457 10.50 -2.37 -26.14
N GLY A 458 9.76 -1.31 -26.46
CA GLY A 458 9.94 -0.56 -27.71
C GLY A 458 9.62 -1.40 -28.93
N ALA A 459 10.30 -1.13 -30.04
CA ALA A 459 10.12 -1.84 -31.31
C ALA A 459 11.02 -3.08 -31.45
N ASP A 460 12.11 -3.13 -30.68
CA ASP A 460 13.26 -4.04 -30.84
C ASP A 460 13.50 -4.91 -29.59
N GLY A 461 12.66 -4.82 -28.57
CA GLY A 461 12.84 -5.52 -27.31
C GLY A 461 11.60 -6.26 -26.82
N MET A 462 11.79 -7.23 -25.95
CA MET A 462 10.72 -7.86 -25.19
C MET A 462 11.13 -8.11 -23.73
N SER A 463 10.16 -8.08 -22.81
CA SER A 463 10.39 -8.16 -21.37
C SER A 463 9.52 -9.24 -20.73
N LEU A 464 10.14 -10.14 -19.98
CA LEU A 464 9.48 -11.33 -19.44
C LEU A 464 8.48 -10.95 -18.35
N GLU A 465 7.20 -11.23 -18.61
CA GLU A 465 6.09 -10.89 -17.71
C GLU A 465 5.64 -12.11 -16.90
N LEU A 466 5.49 -13.26 -17.57
CA LEU A 466 4.93 -14.47 -16.97
C LEU A 466 5.78 -15.69 -17.28
N MET A 467 5.95 -16.53 -16.25
CA MET A 467 6.44 -17.90 -16.41
C MET A 467 5.46 -18.86 -15.73
N ARG A 468 4.88 -19.77 -16.51
CA ARG A 468 3.96 -20.81 -16.02
C ARG A 468 4.32 -22.15 -16.65
N ARG A 469 4.18 -23.21 -15.87
CA ARG A 469 4.38 -24.58 -16.35
C ARG A 469 3.47 -25.52 -15.59
N ASP A 470 3.10 -26.59 -16.25
CA ASP A 470 2.48 -27.73 -15.61
C ASP A 470 3.40 -28.27 -14.50
N ARG A 471 2.81 -28.66 -13.38
CA ARG A 471 3.51 -29.32 -12.28
C ARG A 471 4.04 -30.68 -12.70
N ALA A 472 3.37 -31.36 -13.62
CA ALA A 472 3.79 -32.63 -14.18
C ALA A 472 4.87 -32.49 -15.29
N ALA A 473 5.13 -31.27 -15.78
CA ALA A 473 6.15 -31.07 -16.82
C ALA A 473 7.58 -31.31 -16.31
N ASP A 474 8.43 -31.80 -17.20
CA ASP A 474 9.81 -32.13 -16.89
C ASP A 474 10.62 -30.90 -16.40
N PRO A 475 11.60 -31.09 -15.50
CA PRO A 475 12.44 -29.99 -15.06
C PRO A 475 13.22 -29.34 -16.21
N GLY A 476 13.13 -28.02 -16.30
CA GLY A 476 13.91 -27.17 -17.21
C GLY A 476 13.10 -26.51 -18.33
N MET A 477 11.76 -26.56 -18.29
CA MET A 477 10.88 -25.87 -19.25
C MET A 477 11.18 -24.38 -19.40
N ASN A 478 11.54 -23.71 -18.31
CA ASN A 478 11.86 -22.29 -18.34
C ASN A 478 13.15 -22.03 -19.14
N GLU A 479 14.18 -22.84 -18.95
CA GLU A 479 15.40 -22.76 -19.76
C GLU A 479 15.10 -23.05 -21.24
N LEU A 480 14.30 -24.08 -21.53
CA LEU A 480 13.88 -24.39 -22.90
C LEU A 480 13.20 -23.20 -23.58
N LEU A 481 12.19 -22.61 -22.92
CA LEU A 481 11.41 -21.54 -23.51
C LEU A 481 12.16 -20.21 -23.61
N ILE A 482 13.06 -19.90 -22.67
CA ILE A 482 13.95 -18.75 -22.80
C ILE A 482 14.89 -18.93 -24.01
N VAL A 483 15.48 -20.11 -24.16
CA VAL A 483 16.35 -20.42 -25.31
C VAL A 483 15.58 -20.33 -26.61
N ALA A 484 14.41 -20.95 -26.70
CA ALA A 484 13.55 -20.88 -27.88
C ALA A 484 13.17 -19.42 -28.23
N SER A 485 12.89 -18.60 -27.21
CA SER A 485 12.58 -17.18 -27.39
C SER A 485 13.77 -16.39 -27.93
N LEU A 486 14.98 -16.67 -27.44
CA LEU A 486 16.22 -16.03 -27.90
C LEU A 486 16.61 -16.49 -29.32
N GLU A 487 16.36 -17.76 -29.67
CA GLU A 487 16.60 -18.31 -31.01
C GLU A 487 15.58 -17.76 -32.04
N ALA A 488 14.33 -17.52 -31.62
CA ALA A 488 13.29 -16.92 -32.47
C ALA A 488 13.41 -15.39 -32.59
N ALA A 489 14.11 -14.73 -31.66
CA ALA A 489 14.21 -13.27 -31.58
C ALA A 489 14.67 -12.59 -32.89
N PRO A 490 15.68 -13.08 -33.64
CA PRO A 490 16.07 -12.47 -34.92
C PRO A 490 14.94 -12.45 -35.95
N ALA A 491 14.16 -13.54 -36.05
CA ALA A 491 13.02 -13.61 -36.98
C ALA A 491 11.90 -12.64 -36.58
N LEU A 492 11.76 -12.38 -35.29
CA LEU A 492 10.80 -11.43 -34.72
C LEU A 492 11.29 -9.98 -34.70
N LYS A 493 12.52 -9.71 -35.19
CA LYS A 493 13.22 -8.42 -35.16
C LYS A 493 13.45 -7.89 -33.73
N ILE A 494 13.77 -8.80 -32.81
CA ILE A 494 14.08 -8.49 -31.42
C ILE A 494 15.59 -8.58 -31.20
N GLU A 495 16.16 -7.53 -30.62
CA GLU A 495 17.59 -7.36 -30.35
C GLU A 495 17.93 -7.57 -28.86
N LYS A 496 16.96 -7.38 -27.97
CA LYS A 496 17.16 -7.43 -26.51
C LYS A 496 15.98 -8.08 -25.78
N VAL A 497 16.30 -8.92 -24.80
CA VAL A 497 15.30 -9.65 -24.00
C VAL A 497 15.57 -9.43 -22.52
N SER A 498 14.63 -8.84 -21.80
CA SER A 498 14.69 -8.80 -20.34
C SER A 498 14.14 -10.09 -19.73
N LEU A 499 14.92 -10.73 -18.86
CA LEU A 499 14.54 -11.90 -18.07
C LEU A 499 14.04 -11.52 -16.66
N ASN A 500 13.54 -10.29 -16.51
CA ASN A 500 13.00 -9.75 -15.28
C ASN A 500 14.08 -9.56 -14.18
N PHE A 501 13.66 -9.05 -13.02
CA PHE A 501 14.51 -8.45 -12.01
C PHE A 501 14.96 -9.40 -10.91
N ALA A 502 16.24 -9.31 -10.54
CA ALA A 502 16.80 -9.95 -9.36
C ALA A 502 17.00 -8.89 -8.25
N MET A 503 16.03 -8.82 -7.33
CA MET A 503 16.11 -8.04 -6.09
C MET A 503 17.43 -8.33 -5.33
N PHE A 504 18.09 -7.30 -4.81
CA PHE A 504 19.21 -7.36 -3.85
C PHE A 504 20.52 -8.04 -4.31
N ARG A 505 20.81 -8.10 -5.62
CA ARG A 505 22.08 -8.63 -6.13
C ARG A 505 23.32 -7.93 -5.54
N SER A 506 23.39 -6.60 -5.53
CA SER A 506 24.64 -5.92 -5.15
C SER A 506 24.98 -6.02 -3.66
N ALA A 507 24.02 -6.34 -2.80
CA ALA A 507 24.28 -6.67 -1.40
C ALA A 507 24.94 -8.05 -1.25
N LEU A 508 24.64 -8.99 -2.15
CA LEU A 508 25.25 -10.32 -2.20
C LEU A 508 26.62 -10.29 -2.88
N ALA A 509 26.77 -9.57 -4.00
CA ALA A 509 28.02 -9.44 -4.74
C ALA A 509 29.08 -8.59 -4.02
N ARG A 510 28.68 -7.54 -3.28
CA ARG A 510 29.61 -6.77 -2.42
C ARG A 510 29.94 -7.48 -1.10
N GLY A 511 29.10 -8.41 -0.66
CA GLY A 511 29.35 -9.24 0.52
C GLY A 511 30.56 -10.17 0.40
N GLU A 512 31.02 -10.45 -0.84
CA GLU A 512 32.21 -11.26 -1.13
C GLU A 512 33.51 -10.42 -1.16
N LYS A 513 33.42 -9.08 -1.16
CA LYS A 513 34.58 -8.18 -1.16
C LYS A 513 34.73 -7.44 0.19
N ILE A 514 35.41 -8.11 1.13
CA ILE A 514 36.27 -7.57 2.20
C ILE A 514 35.69 -6.43 3.09
N GLY A 515 35.40 -6.77 4.37
CA GLY A 515 35.42 -5.87 5.54
C GLY A 515 34.19 -4.99 5.79
N ALA A 516 33.29 -5.36 6.73
CA ALA A 516 32.10 -4.56 7.03
C ALA A 516 31.71 -4.48 8.52
N GLY A 517 31.46 -3.25 8.99
CA GLY A 517 31.08 -2.91 10.38
C GLY A 517 29.66 -3.34 10.82
N PRO A 518 29.23 -2.96 12.05
CA PRO A 518 28.01 -3.47 12.71
C PRO A 518 26.70 -3.20 11.95
N VAL A 519 26.61 -2.04 11.28
CA VAL A 519 25.39 -1.61 10.56
C VAL A 519 25.15 -2.50 9.34
N LEU A 520 26.19 -2.83 8.58
CA LEU A 520 26.06 -3.69 7.40
C LEU A 520 25.72 -5.14 7.77
N ARG A 521 26.11 -5.60 8.97
CA ARG A 521 25.70 -6.90 9.53
C ARG A 521 24.21 -6.95 9.87
N MET A 522 23.66 -5.88 10.42
CA MET A 522 22.21 -5.78 10.69
C MET A 522 21.41 -5.74 9.38
N TRP A 523 21.89 -4.98 8.38
CA TRP A 523 21.33 -4.96 7.04
C TRP A 523 21.43 -6.33 6.35
N ARG A 524 22.57 -7.03 6.47
CA ARG A 524 22.73 -8.42 6.02
C ARG A 524 21.74 -9.36 6.70
N GLY A 525 21.54 -9.23 8.01
CA GLY A 525 20.55 -10.03 8.75
C GLY A 525 19.12 -9.80 8.26
N LEU A 526 18.75 -8.54 8.00
CA LEU A 526 17.46 -8.19 7.42
C LEU A 526 17.29 -8.73 5.98
N LEU A 527 18.35 -8.64 5.16
CA LEU A 527 18.35 -9.15 3.79
C LEU A 527 18.29 -10.68 3.73
N VAL A 528 18.97 -11.38 4.64
CA VAL A 528 18.89 -12.86 4.77
C VAL A 528 17.53 -13.30 5.33
N PHE A 529 16.94 -12.51 6.22
CA PHE A 529 15.57 -12.76 6.71
C PHE A 529 14.55 -12.58 5.58
N LEU A 530 14.69 -11.54 4.76
CA LEU A 530 13.88 -11.32 3.56
C LEU A 530 14.15 -12.37 2.47
N SER A 531 15.38 -12.86 2.32
CA SER A 531 15.71 -13.92 1.35
C SER A 531 15.11 -15.29 1.69
N ARG A 532 14.62 -15.53 2.91
CA ARG A 532 13.75 -16.69 3.20
C ARG A 532 12.37 -16.57 2.58
N TRP A 533 11.92 -15.35 2.28
CA TRP A 533 10.59 -15.07 1.70
C TRP A 533 10.65 -14.82 0.18
N PHE A 534 11.81 -14.43 -0.34
CA PHE A 534 12.05 -14.24 -1.76
C PHE A 534 13.18 -15.18 -2.22
N GLN A 535 12.90 -16.07 -3.18
CA GLN A 535 13.84 -16.97 -3.87
C GLN A 535 14.91 -16.21 -4.71
N ILE A 536 15.51 -15.15 -4.14
CA ILE A 536 16.40 -14.17 -4.78
C ILE A 536 17.65 -14.83 -5.34
N GLU A 537 18.31 -15.68 -4.54
CA GLU A 537 19.56 -16.31 -4.93
C GLU A 537 19.35 -17.33 -6.06
N SER A 538 18.23 -18.06 -6.02
CA SER A 538 17.86 -19.00 -7.08
C SER A 538 17.50 -18.29 -8.39
N LEU A 539 16.79 -17.16 -8.34
CA LEU A 539 16.45 -16.39 -9.54
C LEU A 539 17.69 -15.74 -10.16
N TYR A 540 18.58 -15.19 -9.34
CA TYR A 540 19.88 -14.68 -9.80
C TYR A 540 20.70 -15.77 -10.48
N LYS A 541 20.92 -16.91 -9.80
CA LYS A 541 21.67 -18.05 -10.35
C LYS A 541 21.02 -18.61 -11.61
N PHE A 542 19.69 -18.54 -11.72
CA PHE A 542 18.95 -18.93 -12.90
C PHE A 542 19.22 -17.98 -14.08
N ASN A 543 19.03 -16.67 -13.90
CA ASN A 543 19.23 -15.67 -14.96
C ASN A 543 20.71 -15.57 -15.38
N ALA A 544 21.65 -15.73 -14.44
CA ALA A 544 23.09 -15.71 -14.72
C ALA A 544 23.53 -16.80 -15.73
N LYS A 545 22.75 -17.89 -15.88
CA LYS A 545 23.02 -18.95 -16.88
C LYS A 545 23.03 -18.42 -18.31
N PHE A 546 22.27 -17.37 -18.59
CA PHE A 546 22.10 -16.79 -19.93
C PHE A 546 23.08 -15.65 -20.23
N ARG A 547 24.03 -15.40 -19.31
CA ARG A 547 25.05 -14.34 -19.42
C ARG A 547 24.47 -12.94 -19.73
N PRO A 548 23.48 -12.48 -18.95
CA PRO A 548 22.88 -11.17 -19.19
C PRO A 548 23.85 -10.03 -18.86
N ARG A 549 23.64 -8.89 -19.51
CA ARG A 549 24.03 -7.57 -18.99
C ARG A 549 23.10 -7.23 -17.82
N TRP A 550 23.71 -6.75 -16.73
CA TRP A 550 22.98 -6.39 -15.52
C TRP A 550 22.74 -4.88 -15.50
N GLU A 551 21.48 -4.47 -15.35
CA GLU A 551 21.10 -3.06 -15.27
C GLU A 551 20.52 -2.73 -13.89
N PRO A 552 21.10 -1.78 -13.14
CA PRO A 552 20.68 -1.50 -11.77
C PRO A 552 19.31 -0.82 -11.75
N ARG A 553 18.48 -1.22 -10.78
CA ARG A 553 17.20 -0.56 -10.49
C ARG A 553 17.18 -0.03 -9.07
N PHE A 554 16.46 1.07 -8.86
CA PHE A 554 16.49 1.83 -7.62
C PHE A 554 15.10 1.92 -6.97
N VAL A 555 15.10 2.09 -5.65
CA VAL A 555 13.97 2.58 -4.87
C VAL A 555 14.26 4.01 -4.47
N VAL A 556 13.30 4.90 -4.73
CA VAL A 556 13.38 6.30 -4.30
C VAL A 556 12.42 6.54 -3.14
N PHE A 557 12.91 7.17 -2.07
CA PHE A 557 12.19 7.34 -0.81
C PHE A 557 12.60 8.63 -0.10
N ARG A 558 11.76 9.12 0.82
CA ARG A 558 12.00 10.41 1.49
C ARG A 558 12.98 10.33 2.65
N THR A 559 12.88 9.30 3.46
CA THR A 559 13.69 9.12 4.66
C THR A 559 13.77 7.64 5.00
N THR A 560 14.91 7.18 5.52
CA THR A 560 15.15 5.76 5.88
C THR A 560 14.09 5.19 6.85
N ARG A 561 13.43 6.05 7.65
CA ARG A 561 12.34 5.65 8.56
C ARG A 561 11.09 5.16 7.84
N ASP A 562 10.89 5.55 6.58
CA ASP A 562 9.75 5.12 5.77
C ASP A 562 10.01 3.78 5.07
N LEU A 563 11.27 3.34 4.94
CA LEU A 563 11.64 2.11 4.22
C LEU A 563 10.92 0.85 4.72
N PRO A 564 10.77 0.56 6.02
CA PRO A 564 10.04 -0.63 6.46
C PRO A 564 8.59 -0.63 5.97
N ARG A 565 7.98 0.55 5.93
CA ARG A 565 6.59 0.72 5.50
C ARG A 565 6.45 0.71 3.98
N ILE A 566 7.40 1.30 3.25
CA ILE A 566 7.49 1.20 1.80
C ILE A 566 7.69 -0.27 1.40
N GLY A 567 8.60 -0.98 2.06
CA GLY A 567 8.83 -2.41 1.85
C GLY A 567 7.56 -3.24 2.10
N PHE A 568 6.85 -3.00 3.21
CA PHE A 568 5.57 -3.67 3.47
C PHE A 568 4.51 -3.36 2.40
N ALA A 569 4.40 -2.10 1.97
CA ALA A 569 3.48 -1.71 0.91
C ALA A 569 3.85 -2.34 -0.44
N ALA A 570 5.14 -2.40 -0.78
CA ALA A 570 5.64 -3.05 -1.99
C ALA A 570 5.34 -4.56 -1.97
N MET A 571 5.57 -5.24 -0.85
CA MET A 571 5.21 -6.66 -0.70
C MET A 571 3.71 -6.91 -0.89
N GLN A 572 2.86 -6.02 -0.37
CA GLN A 572 1.42 -6.11 -0.56
C GLN A 572 0.99 -5.75 -2.00
N ALA A 573 1.67 -4.80 -2.65
CA ALA A 573 1.41 -4.42 -4.04
C ALA A 573 1.75 -5.57 -4.99
N GLU A 574 2.93 -6.17 -4.81
CA GLU A 574 3.44 -7.33 -5.57
C GLU A 574 2.70 -8.65 -5.23
N GLY A 575 1.77 -8.65 -4.27
CA GLY A 575 0.94 -9.82 -3.94
C GLY A 575 1.61 -10.86 -3.03
N PHE A 576 2.72 -10.53 -2.38
CA PHE A 576 3.38 -11.40 -1.38
C PHE A 576 2.66 -11.39 -0.02
N VAL A 577 1.88 -10.34 0.29
CA VAL A 577 1.12 -10.21 1.54
C VAL A 577 -0.33 -9.87 1.25
N THR A 578 -1.20 -10.87 1.32
CA THR A 578 -2.66 -10.71 1.25
C THR A 578 -3.26 -10.59 2.65
N LEU A 579 -3.45 -9.36 3.13
CA LEU A 579 -4.29 -9.09 4.29
C LEU A 579 -5.77 -9.08 3.87
N ALA A 580 -6.29 -10.25 3.48
CA ALA A 580 -7.72 -10.43 3.31
C ALA A 580 -8.30 -10.92 4.64
N LEU A 581 -9.21 -10.14 5.24
CA LEU A 581 -10.09 -10.66 6.29
C LEU A 581 -10.94 -11.79 5.68
N PRO A 582 -11.17 -12.91 6.39
CA PRO A 582 -12.04 -13.99 5.89
C PRO A 582 -13.42 -13.41 5.59
N ARG A 583 -13.78 -13.34 4.30
CA ARG A 583 -15.08 -12.87 3.85
C ARG A 583 -16.05 -14.04 3.87
N LEU A 584 -16.67 -14.27 5.03
CA LEU A 584 -17.63 -15.38 5.22
C LEU A 584 -18.91 -15.26 4.34
N PHE A 585 -19.11 -14.15 3.61
CA PHE A 585 -20.30 -13.93 2.77
C PHE A 585 -20.01 -13.16 1.46
N ALA A 586 -18.90 -13.46 0.77
CA ALA A 586 -18.64 -12.88 -0.55
C ALA A 586 -19.33 -13.70 -1.68
N GLY A 587 -20.63 -13.52 -1.86
CA GLY A 587 -21.29 -13.95 -3.09
C GLY A 587 -20.64 -13.29 -4.32
N ARG A 588 -20.49 -14.04 -5.42
CA ARG A 588 -19.99 -13.56 -6.74
C ARG A 588 -20.69 -12.25 -7.12
N ARG A 589 -20.05 -11.11 -6.86
CA ARG A 589 -20.56 -9.80 -7.28
C ARG A 589 -20.15 -9.55 -8.73
N ARG A 590 -21.15 -9.32 -9.59
CA ARG A 590 -20.95 -8.74 -10.93
C ARG A 590 -20.09 -7.46 -10.84
N PRO A 591 -19.20 -7.21 -11.82
CA PRO A 591 -18.45 -5.97 -11.86
C PRO A 591 -19.40 -4.78 -11.88
N LYS A 592 -19.23 -3.85 -10.93
CA LYS A 592 -19.98 -2.59 -10.89
C LYS A 592 -19.52 -1.68 -12.03
N PRO A 593 -20.41 -0.86 -12.62
CA PRO A 593 -20.03 0.07 -13.67
C PRO A 593 -18.95 1.04 -13.19
N VAL A 594 -18.04 1.34 -14.12
CA VAL A 594 -16.93 2.29 -13.97
C VAL A 594 -17.51 3.64 -13.57
N ARG A 595 -16.99 4.23 -12.48
CA ARG A 595 -17.25 5.64 -12.16
C ARG A 595 -15.94 6.39 -12.19
N THR A 596 -15.97 7.50 -12.91
CA THR A 596 -14.88 8.46 -13.11
C THR A 596 -14.36 9.00 -11.78
N CYS A 597 -13.04 9.19 -11.71
CA CYS A 597 -12.46 10.08 -10.72
C CYS A 597 -12.72 11.53 -11.13
N ALA A 598 -12.91 12.42 -10.16
CA ALA A 598 -13.35 13.80 -10.33
C ALA A 598 -12.26 14.76 -10.87
N HIS A 599 -11.33 14.26 -11.71
CA HIS A 599 -10.20 15.06 -12.22
C HIS A 599 -10.48 15.76 -13.55
N THR A 600 -11.71 15.68 -14.07
CA THR A 600 -12.08 16.29 -15.36
C THR A 600 -12.98 17.53 -15.25
N ASP A 601 -13.37 17.96 -14.05
CA ASP A 601 -14.25 19.14 -13.89
C ASP A 601 -13.45 20.44 -13.72
N SER A 602 -12.63 20.77 -14.70
CA SER A 602 -12.30 22.17 -15.02
C SER A 602 -11.70 22.25 -16.42
N HIS A 603 -12.46 22.85 -17.33
CA HIS A 603 -12.14 23.15 -18.74
C HIS A 603 -12.38 22.00 -19.73
N THR A 604 -13.61 21.92 -20.26
CA THR A 604 -13.95 22.10 -21.70
C THR A 604 -15.35 21.53 -21.94
N THR A 605 -16.39 22.31 -21.67
CA THR A 605 -17.76 22.01 -22.12
C THR A 605 -17.94 22.46 -23.56
N ALA A 606 -17.47 21.66 -24.51
CA ALA A 606 -17.98 21.71 -25.88
C ALA A 606 -19.16 20.73 -25.98
N LYS A 607 -20.38 21.26 -26.07
CA LYS A 607 -21.61 20.48 -26.32
C LYS A 607 -21.52 19.84 -27.71
N VAL A 608 -21.62 18.52 -27.79
CA VAL A 608 -22.01 17.81 -29.02
C VAL A 608 -23.49 17.39 -28.89
N PRO A 609 -24.35 17.61 -29.90
CA PRO A 609 -25.79 17.33 -29.78
C PRO A 609 -26.08 15.83 -29.82
N ALA A 610 -27.03 15.41 -28.99
CA ALA A 610 -27.53 14.04 -28.91
C ALA A 610 -28.50 13.73 -30.06
N GLN A 611 -28.01 13.17 -31.16
CA GLN A 611 -28.81 12.47 -32.17
C GLN A 611 -27.96 11.38 -32.85
N ALA A 612 -27.77 10.24 -32.19
CA ALA A 612 -27.32 8.98 -32.83
C ALA A 612 -27.44 7.78 -31.86
N GLU A 613 -28.62 7.53 -31.28
CA GLU A 613 -28.87 6.29 -30.49
C GLU A 613 -30.26 5.68 -30.77
N ARG A 614 -30.79 5.85 -31.98
CA ARG A 614 -31.97 5.13 -32.44
C ARG A 614 -31.71 4.58 -33.83
N GLU A 615 -30.99 3.47 -33.93
CA GLU A 615 -31.05 2.52 -35.06
C GLU A 615 -30.09 1.33 -34.89
N VAL A 616 -30.14 0.59 -33.78
CA VAL A 616 -29.70 -0.83 -33.78
C VAL A 616 -30.52 -1.58 -32.73
N GLN A 617 -31.82 -1.75 -33.00
CA GLN A 617 -32.62 -2.72 -32.28
C GLN A 617 -33.75 -3.29 -33.14
N VAL A 618 -33.50 -3.54 -34.43
CA VAL A 618 -34.21 -4.56 -35.23
C VAL A 618 -33.28 -4.98 -36.38
N ALA A 619 -32.58 -6.10 -36.21
CA ALA A 619 -32.11 -7.02 -37.25
C ALA A 619 -31.43 -8.21 -36.56
#